data_AF-A0A2D6MWE9-F1
#
_entry.id   AF-A0A2D6MWE9-F1
#
_cell.length_a   1.000
_cell.length_b   1.000
_cell.length_c   1.000
_cell.angle_alpha   90.00
_cell.angle_beta   90.00
_cell.angle_gamma   90.00
#
_symmetry.space_group_name_H-M   'P 1'
#
loop_
_entity.id
_entity.type
_entity.pdbx_description
1 polymer ?
#
loop_
_entity_poly.entity_id
_entity_poly.type
_entity_poly.pdbx_seq_one_letter_code
_entity_poly.pdbx_strand_id
1 'polypeptide(L)'
;MSKTAIGILSALLLVTAAPLVAQPGGDGAHSNDKEIQRILREQETAIRRVKELRRRVARLQARMEKEGRGRSSELLKQAMKRLDEINLADQMLEVKEGIRGGQAFASLSKATEVVKEIQQLLNLLLEKDNNLAEIEQKLKEFEEMSRRIGDLRDREREIKNKTDEIKNAMTPEQKAAIARELKNLRELRDEHEKNRERLRENFGDKMDRYKDVDATLEHLKQTLRELEQRARDLKAKKGQMSAAAAARRAQQLKQQSELVKQNSEALTGAQEAKMAVEGAEKRVREGRAPADSNRALSPREMDSVERAQKRARAMQTEAEEATEAAEASMRSAE
;
A
#
# COMPACT_ATOMS: atom_id res chain seq x y z
N MET A 1 -21.05 -14.50 27.33
CA MET A 1 -19.80 -14.22 28.09
C MET A 1 -19.32 -12.77 27.88
N SER A 2 -20.15 -11.75 28.14
CA SER A 2 -20.02 -10.46 27.42
C SER A 2 -19.96 -9.17 28.27
N LYS A 3 -19.68 -9.21 29.57
CA LYS A 3 -19.58 -7.96 30.36
C LYS A 3 -18.32 -7.78 31.20
N THR A 4 -17.59 -8.85 31.51
CA THR A 4 -16.41 -8.78 32.38
C THR A 4 -15.08 -8.56 31.65
N ALA A 5 -15.00 -8.86 30.35
CA ALA A 5 -13.76 -8.69 29.58
C ALA A 5 -13.54 -7.25 29.06
N ILE A 6 -14.62 -6.47 28.90
CA ILE A 6 -14.57 -5.11 28.33
C ILE A 6 -14.19 -4.07 29.40
N GLY A 7 -14.53 -4.31 30.68
CA GLY A 7 -14.29 -3.35 31.77
C GLY A 7 -12.82 -3.10 32.13
N ILE A 8 -11.88 -3.97 31.73
CA ILE A 8 -10.46 -3.85 32.10
C ILE A 8 -9.67 -3.01 31.06
N LEU A 9 -10.18 -2.86 29.83
CA LEU A 9 -9.51 -2.10 28.78
C LEU A 9 -9.78 -0.58 28.85
N SER A 10 -10.93 -0.15 29.37
CA SER A 10 -11.24 1.28 29.55
C SER A 10 -10.39 1.99 30.62
N ALA A 11 -9.69 1.25 31.49
CA ALA A 11 -8.83 1.83 32.51
C ALA A 11 -7.42 2.21 32.00
N LEU A 12 -7.08 1.89 30.74
CA LEU A 12 -5.77 2.22 30.15
C LEU A 12 -5.78 3.52 29.32
N LEU A 13 -6.96 4.08 29.03
CA LEU A 13 -7.14 5.21 28.12
C LEU A 13 -7.43 6.54 28.84
N LEU A 14 -7.18 6.59 30.15
CA LEU A 14 -7.29 7.80 30.97
C LEU A 14 -5.92 8.39 31.30
N VAL A 15 -5.03 8.50 30.30
CA VAL A 15 -3.94 9.46 30.34
C VAL A 15 -4.54 10.78 29.89
N THR A 16 -5.11 11.51 30.85
CA THR A 16 -5.56 12.87 30.66
C THR A 16 -4.36 13.71 30.23
N ALA A 17 -4.30 14.06 28.94
CA ALA A 17 -3.48 15.14 28.44
C ALA A 17 -4.02 16.45 29.02
N ALA A 18 -3.64 16.75 30.27
CA ALA A 18 -3.86 18.07 30.83
C ALA A 18 -2.90 19.04 30.11
N PRO A 19 -3.39 20.13 29.51
CA PRO A 19 -2.52 21.12 28.91
C PRO A 19 -1.68 21.74 30.02
N LEU A 20 -0.35 21.61 29.90
CA LEU A 20 0.63 22.35 30.70
C LEU A 20 0.43 23.85 30.45
N VAL A 21 -0.44 24.49 31.23
CA VAL A 21 -0.53 25.95 31.29
C VAL A 21 0.60 26.40 32.21
N ALA A 22 1.65 26.94 31.61
CA ALA A 22 2.83 27.46 32.28
C ALA A 22 2.44 28.61 33.21
N GLN A 23 2.49 28.36 34.53
CA GLN A 23 2.38 29.40 35.56
C GLN A 23 3.79 29.70 36.09
N PRO A 24 4.30 30.94 35.94
CA PRO A 24 5.66 31.27 36.36
C PRO A 24 5.68 31.67 37.84
N GLY A 25 6.40 30.93 38.68
CA GLY A 25 6.70 31.35 40.05
C GLY A 25 7.29 30.27 40.97
N GLY A 26 8.60 30.32 41.19
CA GLY A 26 9.21 29.99 42.50
C GLY A 26 9.64 28.54 42.79
N ASP A 27 8.74 27.56 42.70
CA ASP A 27 8.98 26.19 43.25
C ASP A 27 8.98 25.07 42.17
N GLY A 28 9.11 25.45 40.89
CA GLY A 28 8.88 24.57 39.75
C GLY A 28 9.83 23.37 39.62
N ALA A 29 11.08 23.47 40.11
CA ALA A 29 12.07 22.40 39.96
C ALA A 29 11.69 21.15 40.78
N HIS A 30 11.24 21.33 42.02
CA HIS A 30 10.79 20.21 42.86
C HIS A 30 9.40 19.69 42.46
N SER A 31 8.56 20.53 41.86
CA SER A 31 7.27 20.09 41.31
C SER A 31 7.47 19.18 40.09
N ASN A 32 8.34 19.56 39.15
CA ASN A 32 8.63 18.78 37.96
C ASN A 32 9.23 17.41 38.29
N ASP A 33 10.11 17.34 39.30
CA ASP A 33 10.74 16.07 39.69
C ASP A 33 9.73 15.08 40.31
N LYS A 34 8.75 15.58 41.08
CA LYS A 34 7.63 14.77 41.60
C LYS A 34 6.73 14.26 40.47
N GLU A 35 6.45 15.10 39.47
CA GLU A 35 5.64 14.72 38.32
C GLU A 35 6.34 13.68 37.45
N ILE A 36 7.64 13.85 37.19
CA ILE A 36 8.47 12.87 36.48
C ILE A 36 8.45 11.52 37.22
N GLN A 37 8.65 11.50 38.53
CA GLN A 37 8.58 10.26 39.32
C GLN A 37 7.20 9.60 39.25
N ARG A 38 6.12 10.38 39.23
CA ARG A 38 4.76 9.85 39.05
C ARG A 38 4.61 9.20 37.67
N ILE A 39 5.02 9.87 36.60
CA ILE A 39 4.97 9.35 35.23
C ILE A 39 5.77 8.05 35.12
N LEU A 40 6.98 7.99 35.71
CA LEU A 40 7.81 6.78 35.69
C LEU A 40 7.12 5.58 36.37
N ARG A 41 6.42 5.80 37.49
CA ARG A 41 5.64 4.76 38.18
C ARG A 41 4.42 4.30 37.37
N GLU A 42 3.74 5.24 36.72
CA GLU A 42 2.61 4.95 35.83
C GLU A 42 3.06 4.13 34.61
N GLN A 43 4.19 4.50 33.98
CA GLN A 43 4.81 3.74 32.88
C GLN A 43 5.20 2.33 33.31
N GLU A 44 5.82 2.18 34.49
CA GLU A 44 6.18 0.85 35.00
C GLU A 44 4.95 -0.03 35.27
N THR A 45 3.87 0.57 35.77
CA THR A 45 2.58 -0.11 35.93
C THR A 45 2.00 -0.53 34.58
N ALA A 46 2.10 0.32 33.56
CA ALA A 46 1.63 0.02 32.22
C ALA A 46 2.45 -1.12 31.55
N ILE A 47 3.77 -1.14 31.70
CA ILE A 47 4.62 -2.24 31.23
C ILE A 47 4.20 -3.58 31.87
N ARG A 48 3.94 -3.58 33.19
CA ARG A 48 3.47 -4.79 33.89
C ARG A 48 2.11 -5.25 33.34
N ARG A 49 1.18 -4.32 33.09
CA ARG A 49 -0.14 -4.62 32.50
C ARG A 49 -0.04 -5.19 31.09
N VAL A 50 0.86 -4.66 30.25
CA VAL A 50 1.11 -5.19 28.90
C VAL A 50 1.62 -6.63 28.96
N LYS A 51 2.61 -6.91 29.83
CA LYS A 51 3.12 -8.27 30.04
C LYS A 51 2.03 -9.22 30.53
N GLU A 52 1.15 -8.75 31.42
CA GLU A 52 0.02 -9.54 31.88
C GLU A 52 -1.02 -9.79 30.77
N LEU A 53 -1.33 -8.77 29.96
CA LEU A 53 -2.22 -8.88 28.81
C LEU A 53 -1.71 -9.94 27.84
N ARG A 54 -0.42 -9.93 27.49
CA ARG A 54 0.21 -10.96 26.64
C ARG A 54 -0.02 -12.37 27.21
N ARG A 55 0.20 -12.57 28.51
CA ARG A 55 -0.06 -13.86 29.18
C ARG A 55 -1.53 -14.27 29.15
N ARG A 56 -2.46 -13.31 29.23
CA ARG A 56 -3.91 -13.58 29.14
C ARG A 56 -4.31 -13.95 27.71
N VAL A 57 -3.82 -13.23 26.70
CA VAL A 57 -4.06 -13.51 25.28
C VAL A 57 -3.53 -14.90 24.91
N ALA A 58 -2.31 -15.25 25.32
CA ALA A 58 -1.72 -16.57 25.07
C ALA A 58 -2.55 -17.71 25.69
N ARG A 59 -3.01 -17.54 26.94
CA ARG A 59 -3.89 -18.51 27.60
C ARG A 59 -5.25 -18.61 26.92
N LEU A 60 -5.79 -17.50 26.45
CA LEU A 60 -7.06 -17.48 25.73
C LEU A 60 -6.94 -18.16 24.36
N GLN A 61 -5.88 -17.89 23.61
CA GLN A 61 -5.61 -18.55 22.33
C GLN A 61 -5.55 -20.07 22.51
N ALA A 62 -4.75 -20.56 23.47
CA ALA A 62 -4.63 -22.00 23.72
C ALA A 62 -5.98 -22.64 24.09
N ARG A 63 -6.88 -21.90 24.76
CA ARG A 63 -8.25 -22.36 25.01
C ARG A 63 -9.10 -22.36 23.75
N MET A 64 -9.03 -21.31 22.93
CA MET A 64 -9.78 -21.24 21.67
C MET A 64 -9.37 -22.32 20.67
N GLU A 65 -8.08 -22.68 20.62
CA GLU A 65 -7.58 -23.79 19.81
C GLU A 65 -8.15 -25.13 20.29
N LYS A 66 -8.18 -25.37 21.61
CA LYS A 66 -8.81 -26.57 22.20
C LYS A 66 -10.31 -26.65 21.96
N GLU A 67 -10.99 -25.51 21.91
CA GLU A 67 -12.43 -25.41 21.61
C GLU A 67 -12.75 -25.52 20.11
N GLY A 68 -11.74 -25.69 19.23
CA GLY A 68 -11.94 -25.76 17.78
C GLY A 68 -12.36 -24.43 17.14
N ARG A 69 -12.18 -23.31 17.84
CA ARG A 69 -12.54 -21.97 17.35
C ARG A 69 -11.40 -21.36 16.53
N GLY A 70 -11.09 -22.01 15.41
CA GLY A 70 -9.94 -21.72 14.54
C GLY A 70 -9.74 -20.24 14.20
N ARG A 71 -10.82 -19.54 13.80
CA ARG A 71 -10.76 -18.11 13.43
C ARG A 71 -10.41 -17.21 14.63
N SER A 72 -10.99 -17.48 15.80
CA SER A 72 -10.68 -16.73 17.02
C SER A 72 -9.26 -16.98 17.51
N SER A 73 -8.77 -18.22 17.41
CA SER A 73 -7.37 -18.52 17.72
C SER A 73 -6.41 -17.85 16.75
N GLU A 74 -6.76 -17.76 15.46
CA GLU A 74 -5.93 -17.13 14.44
C GLU A 74 -5.84 -15.61 14.62
N LEU A 75 -6.96 -14.95 14.94
CA LEU A 75 -6.97 -13.52 15.32
C LEU A 75 -6.11 -13.26 16.55
N LEU A 76 -6.23 -14.09 17.59
CA LEU A 76 -5.40 -13.96 18.79
C LEU A 76 -3.92 -14.21 18.49
N LYS A 77 -3.61 -15.16 17.59
CA LYS A 77 -2.25 -15.43 17.13
C LYS A 77 -1.65 -14.25 16.37
N GLN A 78 -2.44 -13.62 15.49
CA GLN A 78 -2.03 -12.40 14.79
C GLN A 78 -1.82 -11.23 15.77
N ALA A 79 -2.72 -11.06 16.75
CA ALA A 79 -2.57 -10.05 17.79
C ALA A 79 -1.29 -10.27 18.62
N MET A 80 -0.98 -11.51 18.99
CA MET A 80 0.28 -11.82 19.68
C MET A 80 1.50 -11.55 18.80
N LYS A 81 1.46 -11.96 17.53
CA LYS A 81 2.56 -11.72 16.59
C LYS A 81 2.84 -10.22 16.47
N ARG A 82 1.80 -9.40 16.34
CA ARG A 82 1.93 -7.94 16.26
C ARG A 82 2.46 -7.35 17.57
N LEU A 83 2.01 -7.86 18.72
CA LEU A 83 2.51 -7.44 20.03
C LEU A 83 4.01 -7.79 20.23
N ASP A 84 4.46 -8.88 19.61
CA ASP A 84 5.86 -9.32 19.60
C ASP A 84 6.69 -8.50 18.59
N GLU A 85 6.16 -8.18 17.41
CA GLU A 85 6.83 -7.33 16.40
C GLU A 85 7.05 -5.89 16.91
N ILE A 86 6.05 -5.35 17.62
CA ILE A 86 6.11 -3.99 18.17
C ILE A 86 7.13 -3.88 19.33
N ASN A 87 7.44 -4.98 20.03
CA ASN A 87 8.23 -4.97 21.26
C ASN A 87 7.78 -3.86 22.23
N LEU A 88 6.47 -3.78 22.49
CA LEU A 88 5.84 -2.68 23.24
C LEU A 88 6.51 -2.43 24.61
N ALA A 89 7.00 -3.48 25.26
CA ALA A 89 7.70 -3.37 26.54
C ALA A 89 9.04 -2.62 26.41
N ASP A 90 9.76 -2.82 25.31
CA ASP A 90 11.05 -2.19 25.06
C ASP A 90 10.85 -0.73 24.63
N GLN A 91 9.86 -0.44 23.77
CA GLN A 91 9.50 0.93 23.43
C GLN A 91 9.06 1.75 24.66
N MET A 92 8.30 1.15 25.58
CA MET A 92 7.92 1.81 26.83
C MET A 92 9.11 1.98 27.80
N LEU A 93 10.10 1.08 27.74
CA LEU A 93 11.34 1.23 28.48
C LEU A 93 12.18 2.39 27.91
N GLU A 94 12.26 2.54 26.59
CA GLU A 94 12.92 3.68 25.94
C GLU A 94 12.25 5.01 26.32
N VAL A 95 10.92 5.07 26.36
CA VAL A 95 10.18 6.25 26.86
C VAL A 95 10.56 6.55 28.31
N LYS A 96 10.66 5.51 29.16
CA LYS A 96 11.07 5.66 30.57
C LYS A 96 12.49 6.23 30.70
N GLU A 97 13.45 5.68 29.96
CA GLU A 97 14.84 6.15 29.98
C GLU A 97 15.00 7.54 29.36
N GLY A 98 14.23 7.86 28.31
CA GLY A 98 14.19 9.21 27.73
C GLY A 98 13.65 10.25 28.70
N ILE A 99 12.60 9.93 29.46
CA ILE A 99 12.07 10.81 30.52
C ILE A 99 13.13 11.00 31.62
N ARG A 100 13.80 9.91 32.03
CA ARG A 100 14.87 9.96 33.04
C ARG A 100 16.08 10.78 32.58
N GLY A 101 16.41 10.72 31.29
CA GLY A 101 17.48 11.49 30.67
C GLY A 101 17.13 12.95 30.34
N GLY A 102 15.94 13.44 30.74
CA GLY A 102 15.50 14.81 30.47
C GLY A 102 15.03 15.06 29.03
N GLN A 103 14.89 14.02 28.21
CA GLN A 103 14.41 14.09 26.82
C GLN A 103 12.88 13.96 26.75
N ALA A 104 12.16 14.82 27.49
CA ALA A 104 10.71 14.73 27.63
C ALA A 104 9.96 14.79 26.29
N PHE A 105 10.39 15.63 25.36
CA PHE A 105 9.72 15.81 24.06
C PHE A 105 9.86 14.57 23.15
N ALA A 106 11.07 14.03 23.04
CA ALA A 106 11.31 12.79 22.29
C ALA A 106 10.52 11.60 22.89
N SER A 107 10.50 11.52 24.22
CA SER A 107 9.76 10.49 24.95
C SER A 107 8.24 10.60 24.76
N LEU A 108 7.70 11.82 24.70
CA LEU A 108 6.29 12.06 24.44
C LEU A 108 5.91 11.68 23.01
N SER A 109 6.76 12.00 22.02
CA SER A 109 6.53 11.58 20.64
C SER A 109 6.51 10.06 20.53
N LYS A 110 7.45 9.38 21.18
CA LYS A 110 7.52 7.92 21.21
C LYS A 110 6.31 7.30 21.92
N ALA A 111 5.88 7.88 23.05
CA ALA A 111 4.67 7.45 23.75
C ALA A 111 3.41 7.57 22.87
N THR A 112 3.34 8.60 22.01
CA THR A 112 2.23 8.78 21.07
C THR A 112 2.22 7.70 19.99
N GLU A 113 3.39 7.25 19.52
CA GLU A 113 3.52 6.10 18.60
C GLU A 113 3.02 4.81 19.26
N VAL A 114 3.49 4.53 20.49
CA VAL A 114 3.06 3.38 21.31
C VAL A 114 1.53 3.34 21.44
N VAL A 115 0.88 4.49 21.70
CA VAL A 115 -0.58 4.58 21.80
C VAL A 115 -1.27 4.25 20.47
N LYS A 116 -0.77 4.76 19.35
CA LYS A 116 -1.31 4.44 18.01
C LYS A 116 -1.23 2.94 17.71
N GLU A 117 -0.11 2.31 18.06
CA GLU A 117 0.09 0.87 17.87
C GLU A 117 -0.85 0.03 18.74
N ILE A 118 -1.06 0.41 20.01
CA ILE A 118 -2.07 -0.20 20.88
C ILE A 118 -3.47 -0.07 20.27
N GLN A 119 -3.80 1.08 19.68
CA GLN A 119 -5.10 1.31 19.08
C GLN A 119 -5.31 0.47 17.81
N GLN A 120 -4.27 0.26 17.01
CA GLN A 120 -4.33 -0.66 15.87
C GLN A 120 -4.51 -2.11 16.32
N LEU A 121 -3.84 -2.53 17.40
CA LEU A 121 -4.01 -3.85 17.99
C LEU A 121 -5.43 -4.04 18.54
N LEU A 122 -5.98 -3.00 19.15
CA LEU A 122 -7.36 -2.98 19.62
C LEU A 122 -8.33 -3.10 18.44
N ASN A 123 -8.13 -2.35 17.35
CA ASN A 123 -8.97 -2.45 16.16
C ASN A 123 -8.94 -3.86 15.56
N LEU A 124 -7.78 -4.52 15.52
CA LEU A 124 -7.66 -5.91 15.06
C LEU A 124 -8.41 -6.89 15.97
N LEU A 125 -8.42 -6.66 17.29
CA LEU A 125 -9.20 -7.45 18.24
C LEU A 125 -10.71 -7.13 18.20
N LEU A 126 -11.06 -5.90 17.84
CA LEU A 126 -12.43 -5.39 17.73
C LEU A 126 -13.03 -5.51 16.32
N GLU A 127 -12.29 -6.00 15.32
CA GLU A 127 -12.80 -6.37 13.98
C GLU A 127 -13.97 -7.37 14.03
N LYS A 128 -14.32 -7.87 15.22
CA LYS A 128 -15.63 -8.45 15.53
C LYS A 128 -16.84 -7.66 15.02
N ASP A 129 -16.80 -6.33 15.00
CA ASP A 129 -17.98 -5.53 14.61
C ASP A 129 -18.23 -5.55 13.08
N ASN A 130 -17.19 -5.74 12.26
CA ASN A 130 -17.35 -5.91 10.81
C ASN A 130 -17.91 -7.30 10.42
N ASN A 131 -17.88 -8.27 11.34
CA ASN A 131 -18.43 -9.62 11.12
C ASN A 131 -19.92 -9.72 11.45
N LEU A 132 -20.54 -8.67 12.02
CA LEU A 132 -21.99 -8.65 12.25
C LEU A 132 -22.73 -8.67 10.90
N ALA A 133 -22.24 -7.94 9.90
CA ALA A 133 -22.77 -7.98 8.54
C ALA A 133 -22.58 -9.35 7.87
N GLU A 134 -21.43 -10.00 8.04
CA GLU A 134 -21.17 -11.35 7.51
C GLU A 134 -22.06 -12.41 8.20
N ILE A 135 -22.31 -12.26 9.50
CA ILE A 135 -23.21 -13.12 10.28
C ILE A 135 -24.66 -12.86 9.89
N GLU A 136 -25.10 -11.62 9.73
CA GLU A 136 -26.43 -11.26 9.25
C GLU A 136 -26.68 -11.79 7.84
N GLN A 137 -25.67 -11.72 6.95
CA GLN A 137 -25.75 -12.31 5.62
C GLN A 137 -25.91 -13.83 5.69
N LYS A 138 -25.09 -14.52 6.49
CA LYS A 138 -25.22 -15.98 6.69
C LYS A 138 -26.55 -16.36 7.33
N LEU A 139 -27.09 -15.51 8.20
CA LEU A 139 -28.41 -15.72 8.79
C LEU A 139 -29.51 -15.63 7.72
N LYS A 140 -29.45 -14.63 6.84
CA LYS A 140 -30.36 -14.51 5.68
C LYS A 140 -30.26 -15.71 4.75
N GLU A 141 -29.05 -16.14 4.42
CA GLU A 141 -28.82 -17.34 3.58
C GLU A 141 -29.40 -18.60 4.24
N PHE A 142 -29.28 -18.73 5.56
CA PHE A 142 -29.87 -19.83 6.32
C PHE A 142 -31.41 -19.78 6.35
N GLU A 143 -32.00 -18.61 6.49
CA GLU A 143 -33.45 -18.41 6.39
C GLU A 143 -33.99 -18.76 4.99
N GLU A 144 -33.28 -18.36 3.94
CA GLU A 144 -33.62 -18.73 2.55
C GLU A 144 -33.53 -20.24 2.33
N MET A 145 -32.46 -20.88 2.82
CA MET A 145 -32.34 -22.34 2.75
C MET A 145 -33.46 -23.04 3.52
N SER A 146 -33.81 -22.54 4.70
CA SER A 146 -34.91 -23.10 5.50
C SER A 146 -36.26 -22.97 4.79
N ARG A 147 -36.51 -21.85 4.10
CA ARG A 147 -37.70 -21.68 3.25
C ARG A 147 -37.71 -22.67 2.08
N ARG A 148 -36.58 -22.81 1.37
CA ARG A 148 -36.46 -23.78 0.26
C ARG A 148 -36.70 -25.21 0.73
N ILE A 149 -36.23 -25.58 1.92
CA ILE A 149 -36.49 -26.90 2.51
C ILE A 149 -37.99 -27.06 2.83
N GLY A 150 -38.64 -26.01 3.33
CA GLY A 150 -40.10 -25.96 3.50
C GLY A 150 -40.85 -26.22 2.20
N ASP A 151 -40.53 -25.45 1.15
CA ASP A 151 -41.14 -25.59 -0.18
C ASP A 151 -40.92 -26.99 -0.78
N LEU A 152 -39.71 -27.55 -0.61
CA LEU A 152 -39.41 -28.91 -1.05
C LEU A 152 -40.23 -29.96 -0.29
N ARG A 153 -40.43 -29.77 1.01
CA ARG A 153 -41.26 -30.67 1.83
C ARG A 153 -42.74 -30.61 1.44
N ASP A 154 -43.24 -29.43 1.10
CA ASP A 154 -44.61 -29.26 0.64
C ASP A 154 -44.81 -29.87 -0.76
N ARG A 155 -43.84 -29.68 -1.67
CA ARG A 155 -43.83 -30.37 -2.97
C ARG A 155 -43.74 -31.89 -2.83
N GLU A 156 -42.92 -32.40 -1.91
CA GLU A 156 -42.84 -33.82 -1.63
C GLU A 156 -44.21 -34.36 -1.18
N ARG A 157 -44.90 -33.63 -0.29
CA ARG A 157 -46.25 -33.99 0.16
C ARG A 157 -47.26 -33.96 -0.98
N GLU A 158 -47.22 -32.94 -1.84
CA GLU A 158 -48.09 -32.82 -3.00
C GLU A 158 -47.87 -33.96 -4.00
N ILE A 159 -46.62 -34.28 -4.31
CA ILE A 159 -46.25 -35.40 -5.19
C ILE A 159 -46.73 -36.72 -4.58
N LYS A 160 -46.57 -36.91 -3.26
CA LYS A 160 -47.04 -38.10 -2.57
C LYS A 160 -48.56 -38.25 -2.66
N ASN A 161 -49.31 -37.19 -2.40
CA ASN A 161 -50.76 -37.19 -2.53
C ASN A 161 -51.21 -37.49 -3.97
N LYS A 162 -50.60 -36.83 -4.97
CA LYS A 162 -50.86 -37.10 -6.39
C LYS A 162 -50.52 -38.55 -6.77
N THR A 163 -49.43 -39.09 -6.23
CA THR A 163 -49.02 -40.47 -6.46
C THR A 163 -50.04 -41.45 -5.85
N ASP A 164 -50.53 -41.16 -4.65
CA ASP A 164 -51.55 -41.98 -3.99
C ASP A 164 -52.90 -41.89 -4.73
N GLU A 165 -53.29 -40.73 -5.24
CA GLU A 165 -54.47 -40.54 -6.10
C GLU A 165 -54.37 -41.35 -7.40
N ILE A 166 -53.25 -41.23 -8.12
CA ILE A 166 -53.00 -42.02 -9.34
C ILE A 166 -53.03 -43.52 -9.02
N LYS A 167 -52.39 -43.93 -7.93
CA LYS A 167 -52.37 -45.32 -7.48
C LYS A 167 -53.78 -45.79 -7.12
N ASN A 168 -54.65 -44.97 -6.55
CA ASN A 168 -56.02 -45.38 -6.22
C ASN A 168 -56.94 -45.41 -7.46
N ALA A 169 -56.71 -44.54 -8.44
CA ALA A 169 -57.46 -44.51 -9.70
C ALA A 169 -57.08 -45.64 -10.68
N MET A 170 -55.93 -46.30 -10.48
CA MET A 170 -55.45 -47.37 -11.36
C MET A 170 -56.16 -48.70 -11.17
N THR A 171 -56.42 -49.37 -12.29
CA THR A 171 -56.92 -50.74 -12.33
C THR A 171 -55.88 -51.74 -11.80
N PRO A 172 -56.28 -52.93 -11.30
CA PRO A 172 -55.36 -53.94 -10.80
C PRO A 172 -54.31 -54.40 -11.83
N GLU A 173 -54.67 -54.44 -13.11
CA GLU A 173 -53.76 -54.81 -14.21
C GLU A 173 -52.68 -53.75 -14.45
N GLN A 174 -53.05 -52.45 -14.40
CA GLN A 174 -52.09 -51.34 -14.50
C GLN A 174 -51.14 -51.29 -13.30
N LYS A 175 -51.64 -51.58 -12.09
CA LYS A 175 -50.79 -51.70 -10.88
C LYS A 175 -49.78 -52.83 -11.02
N ALA A 176 -50.18 -53.97 -11.58
CA ALA A 176 -49.29 -55.10 -11.80
C ALA A 176 -48.22 -54.82 -12.87
N ALA A 177 -48.57 -54.10 -13.94
CA ALA A 177 -47.61 -53.66 -14.96
C ALA A 177 -46.56 -52.69 -14.38
N ILE A 178 -46.99 -51.68 -13.63
CA ILE A 178 -46.08 -50.70 -12.99
C ILE A 178 -45.22 -51.36 -11.92
N ALA A 179 -45.74 -52.32 -11.15
CA ALA A 179 -44.95 -53.07 -10.19
C ALA A 179 -43.83 -53.89 -10.85
N ARG A 180 -44.07 -54.44 -12.05
CA ARG A 180 -43.04 -55.13 -12.84
C ARG A 180 -42.00 -54.16 -13.38
N GLU A 181 -42.41 -53.01 -13.91
CA GLU A 181 -41.48 -51.98 -14.38
C GLU A 181 -40.64 -51.39 -13.24
N LEU A 182 -41.22 -51.12 -12.08
CA LEU A 182 -40.49 -50.67 -10.89
C LEU A 182 -39.49 -51.72 -10.39
N LYS A 183 -39.81 -53.01 -10.51
CA LYS A 183 -38.88 -54.10 -10.20
C LYS A 183 -37.70 -54.08 -11.17
N ASN A 184 -37.96 -53.98 -12.47
CA ASN A 184 -36.91 -53.90 -13.49
C ASN A 184 -36.02 -52.65 -13.30
N LEU A 185 -36.58 -51.50 -12.93
CA LEU A 185 -35.81 -50.28 -12.67
C LEU A 185 -34.93 -50.39 -11.40
N ARG A 186 -35.40 -51.10 -10.36
CA ARG A 186 -34.58 -51.37 -9.16
C ARG A 186 -33.43 -52.30 -9.48
N GLU A 187 -33.68 -53.37 -10.22
CA GLU A 187 -32.64 -54.30 -10.67
C GLU A 187 -31.59 -53.58 -11.53
N LEU A 188 -32.02 -52.70 -12.45
CA LEU A 188 -31.12 -51.89 -13.27
C LEU A 188 -30.30 -50.88 -12.44
N ARG A 189 -30.91 -50.24 -11.44
CA ARG A 189 -30.20 -49.35 -10.50
C ARG A 189 -29.14 -50.12 -9.71
N ASP A 190 -29.48 -51.28 -9.16
CA ASP A 190 -28.56 -52.11 -8.38
C ASP A 190 -27.41 -52.62 -9.26
N GLU A 191 -27.68 -52.90 -10.54
CA GLU A 191 -26.66 -53.23 -11.53
C GLU A 191 -25.76 -52.04 -11.87
N HIS A 192 -26.31 -50.83 -11.97
CA HIS A 192 -25.54 -49.59 -12.11
C HIS A 192 -24.69 -49.27 -10.88
N GLU A 193 -25.20 -49.53 -9.68
CA GLU A 193 -24.48 -49.33 -8.43
C GLU A 193 -23.31 -50.32 -8.31
N LYS A 194 -23.56 -51.61 -8.61
CA LYS A 194 -22.50 -52.62 -8.73
C LYS A 194 -21.50 -52.27 -9.82
N ASN A 195 -21.93 -51.73 -10.96
CA ASN A 195 -21.03 -51.26 -11.99
C ASN A 195 -20.21 -50.05 -11.53
N ARG A 196 -20.80 -49.10 -10.80
CA ARG A 196 -20.08 -47.97 -10.18
C ARG A 196 -19.08 -48.44 -9.15
N GLU A 197 -19.42 -49.45 -8.36
CA GLU A 197 -18.54 -50.03 -7.36
C GLU A 197 -17.38 -50.80 -8.02
N ARG A 198 -17.66 -51.59 -9.06
CA ARG A 198 -16.62 -52.19 -9.94
C ARG A 198 -15.76 -51.15 -10.62
N LEU A 199 -16.33 -50.04 -11.08
CA LEU A 199 -15.59 -48.90 -11.62
C LEU A 199 -14.72 -48.26 -10.52
N ARG A 200 -15.22 -48.15 -9.29
CA ARG A 200 -14.47 -47.64 -8.15
C ARG A 200 -13.34 -48.58 -7.71
N GLU A 201 -13.52 -49.89 -7.81
CA GLU A 201 -12.48 -50.89 -7.52
C GLU A 201 -11.44 -50.95 -8.66
N ASN A 202 -11.88 -50.95 -9.92
CA ASN A 202 -10.98 -51.03 -11.08
C ASN A 202 -10.24 -49.72 -11.39
N PHE A 203 -10.78 -48.58 -10.94
CA PHE A 203 -10.23 -47.25 -11.20
C PHE A 203 -9.95 -46.44 -9.93
N GLY A 204 -10.15 -46.96 -8.71
CA GLY A 204 -9.90 -46.26 -7.45
C GLY A 204 -8.47 -45.73 -7.34
N ASP A 205 -7.49 -46.58 -7.63
CA ASP A 205 -6.06 -46.23 -7.65
C ASP A 205 -5.66 -45.34 -8.84
N LYS A 206 -6.50 -45.25 -9.88
CA LYS A 206 -6.29 -44.35 -11.03
C LYS A 206 -6.98 -43.00 -10.85
N MET A 207 -8.07 -42.94 -10.09
CA MET A 207 -8.78 -41.71 -9.71
C MET A 207 -7.91 -40.78 -8.88
N ASP A 208 -7.05 -41.32 -8.01
CA ASP A 208 -6.08 -40.50 -7.28
C ASP A 208 -4.97 -39.97 -8.21
N ARG A 209 -4.59 -40.71 -9.26
CA ARG A 209 -3.71 -40.16 -10.32
C ARG A 209 -4.40 -39.08 -11.17
N TYR A 210 -5.72 -39.13 -11.34
CA TYR A 210 -6.46 -38.07 -12.01
C TYR A 210 -6.63 -36.81 -11.15
N LYS A 211 -6.63 -36.92 -9.81
CA LYS A 211 -6.50 -35.74 -8.93
C LYS A 211 -5.14 -35.06 -9.11
N ASP A 212 -4.07 -35.83 -9.32
CA ASP A 212 -2.76 -35.27 -9.67
C ASP A 212 -2.75 -34.63 -11.06
N VAL A 213 -3.54 -35.17 -12.02
CA VAL A 213 -3.74 -34.55 -13.33
C VAL A 213 -4.55 -33.26 -13.24
N ASP A 214 -5.62 -33.21 -12.45
CA ASP A 214 -6.38 -31.97 -12.22
C ASP A 214 -5.56 -30.94 -11.45
N ALA A 215 -4.73 -31.36 -10.50
CA ALA A 215 -3.82 -30.48 -9.77
C ALA A 215 -2.70 -29.93 -10.69
N THR A 216 -2.14 -30.76 -11.57
CA THR A 216 -1.17 -30.30 -12.58
C THR A 216 -1.83 -29.40 -13.63
N LEU A 217 -3.10 -29.63 -13.97
CA LEU A 217 -3.88 -28.81 -14.89
C LEU A 217 -4.25 -27.45 -14.26
N GLU A 218 -4.59 -27.40 -12.97
CA GLU A 218 -4.76 -26.15 -12.24
C GLU A 218 -3.44 -25.39 -12.06
N HIS A 219 -2.32 -26.08 -11.80
CA HIS A 219 -1.00 -25.47 -11.79
C HIS A 219 -0.64 -24.89 -13.18
N LEU A 220 -0.97 -25.59 -14.26
CA LEU A 220 -0.76 -25.10 -15.63
C LEU A 220 -1.65 -23.89 -15.95
N LYS A 221 -2.90 -23.87 -15.50
CA LYS A 221 -3.77 -22.68 -15.61
C LYS A 221 -3.23 -21.50 -14.80
N GLN A 222 -2.72 -21.75 -13.60
CA GLN A 222 -2.16 -20.71 -12.74
C GLN A 222 -0.88 -20.11 -13.36
N THR A 223 0.02 -20.95 -13.86
CA THR A 223 1.23 -20.48 -14.58
C THR A 223 0.88 -19.74 -15.87
N LEU A 224 -0.16 -20.15 -16.61
CA LEU A 224 -0.68 -19.39 -17.75
C LEU A 224 -1.20 -18.01 -17.34
N ARG A 225 -1.95 -17.90 -16.24
CA ARG A 225 -2.43 -16.61 -15.71
C ARG A 225 -1.26 -15.71 -15.27
N GLU A 226 -0.25 -16.28 -14.62
CA GLU A 226 0.95 -15.54 -14.22
C GLU A 226 1.76 -15.05 -15.43
N LEU A 227 1.86 -15.86 -16.49
CA LEU A 227 2.51 -15.48 -17.74
C LEU A 227 1.72 -14.40 -18.49
N GLU A 228 0.40 -14.50 -18.55
CA GLU A 228 -0.45 -13.45 -19.11
C GLU A 228 -0.34 -12.14 -18.34
N GLN A 229 -0.29 -12.21 -17.00
CA GLN A 229 -0.15 -11.03 -16.17
C GLN A 229 1.23 -10.40 -16.33
N ARG A 230 2.30 -11.20 -16.37
CA ARG A 230 3.64 -10.72 -16.73
C ARG A 230 3.70 -10.13 -18.14
N ALA A 231 2.99 -10.69 -19.11
CA ALA A 231 2.91 -10.14 -20.46
C ALA A 231 2.17 -8.80 -20.48
N ARG A 232 1.09 -8.65 -19.70
CA ARG A 232 0.39 -7.37 -19.51
C ARG A 232 1.27 -6.34 -18.80
N ASP A 233 1.97 -6.74 -17.74
CA ASP A 233 2.89 -5.89 -16.98
C ASP A 233 4.07 -5.44 -17.84
N LEU A 234 4.63 -6.34 -18.67
CA LEU A 234 5.67 -5.99 -19.64
C LEU A 234 5.15 -5.03 -20.71
N LYS A 235 3.91 -5.22 -21.19
CA LYS A 235 3.27 -4.30 -22.14
C LYS A 235 3.00 -2.93 -21.51
N ALA A 236 2.56 -2.89 -20.26
CA ALA A 236 2.35 -1.66 -19.50
C ALA A 236 3.68 -0.96 -19.20
N LYS A 237 4.70 -1.70 -18.79
CA LYS A 237 6.07 -1.19 -18.53
C LYS A 237 6.74 -0.70 -19.80
N LYS A 238 6.52 -1.36 -20.95
CA LYS A 238 6.96 -0.88 -22.27
C LYS A 238 6.22 0.40 -22.68
N GLY A 239 4.92 0.49 -22.41
CA GLY A 239 4.14 1.72 -22.59
C GLY A 239 4.66 2.87 -21.73
N GLN A 240 4.89 2.63 -20.43
CA GLN A 240 5.44 3.60 -19.48
C GLN A 240 6.87 4.03 -19.82
N MET A 241 7.72 3.11 -20.28
CA MET A 241 9.06 3.44 -20.76
C MET A 241 9.03 4.29 -22.03
N SER A 242 8.09 4.04 -22.95
CA SER A 242 7.93 4.89 -24.14
C SER A 242 7.43 6.28 -23.80
N ALA A 243 6.51 6.40 -22.81
CA ALA A 243 6.02 7.68 -22.31
C ALA A 243 7.10 8.45 -21.54
N ALA A 244 7.92 7.76 -20.74
CA ALA A 244 9.05 8.35 -20.03
C ALA A 244 10.17 8.79 -20.99
N ALA A 245 10.44 8.03 -22.05
CA ALA A 245 11.39 8.40 -23.10
C ALA A 245 10.88 9.61 -23.90
N ALA A 246 9.60 9.66 -24.24
CA ALA A 246 8.97 10.81 -24.90
C ALA A 246 8.99 12.06 -24.00
N ALA A 247 8.73 11.92 -22.70
CA ALA A 247 8.80 13.02 -21.73
C ALA A 247 10.23 13.56 -21.57
N ARG A 248 11.24 12.68 -21.51
CA ARG A 248 12.66 13.09 -21.45
C ARG A 248 13.08 13.83 -22.72
N ARG A 249 12.66 13.35 -23.90
CA ARG A 249 12.96 14.00 -25.17
C ARG A 249 12.27 15.37 -25.29
N ALA A 250 11.04 15.50 -24.81
CA ALA A 250 10.35 16.78 -24.74
C ALA A 250 11.05 17.77 -23.78
N GLN A 251 11.57 17.29 -22.65
CA GLN A 251 12.30 18.12 -21.69
C GLN A 251 13.67 18.57 -22.24
N GLN A 252 14.38 17.70 -22.96
CA GLN A 252 15.63 18.06 -23.65
C GLN A 252 15.40 19.11 -24.73
N LEU A 253 14.35 18.95 -25.56
CA LEU A 253 13.99 19.93 -26.58
C LEU A 253 13.63 21.29 -25.97
N LYS A 254 12.96 21.30 -24.81
CA LYS A 254 12.67 22.54 -24.08
C LYS A 254 13.95 23.23 -23.61
N GLN A 255 14.89 22.50 -23.02
CA GLN A 255 16.19 23.04 -22.61
C GLN A 255 17.00 23.57 -23.80
N GLN A 256 17.01 22.85 -24.93
CA GLN A 256 17.65 23.34 -26.16
C GLN A 256 17.01 24.63 -26.67
N SER A 257 15.67 24.74 -26.62
CA SER A 257 14.98 25.97 -27.03
C SER A 257 15.31 27.17 -26.13
N GLU A 258 15.50 26.95 -24.83
CA GLU A 258 15.89 27.99 -23.86
C GLU A 258 17.34 28.45 -24.09
N LEU A 259 18.26 27.53 -24.39
CA LEU A 259 19.65 27.85 -24.75
C LEU A 259 19.72 28.65 -26.06
N VAL A 260 18.94 28.27 -27.08
CA VAL A 260 18.86 29.03 -28.35
C VAL A 260 18.35 30.45 -28.09
N LYS A 261 17.36 30.61 -27.21
CA LYS A 261 16.85 31.93 -26.83
C LYS A 261 17.92 32.78 -26.15
N GLN A 262 18.63 32.23 -25.17
CA GLN A 262 19.74 32.91 -24.48
C GLN A 262 20.86 33.31 -25.45
N ASN A 263 21.22 32.43 -26.38
CA ASN A 263 22.23 32.72 -27.39
C ASN A 263 21.77 33.80 -28.36
N SER A 264 20.49 33.83 -28.73
CA SER A 264 19.93 34.89 -29.58
C SER A 264 19.93 36.26 -28.87
N GLU A 265 19.62 36.29 -27.58
CA GLU A 265 19.67 37.50 -26.75
C GLU A 265 21.13 38.00 -26.59
N ALA A 266 22.07 37.09 -26.37
CA ALA A 266 23.50 37.39 -26.31
C ALA A 266 24.04 37.92 -27.65
N LEU A 267 23.63 37.32 -28.77
CA LEU A 267 23.97 37.78 -30.12
C LEU A 267 23.41 39.18 -30.40
N THR A 268 22.17 39.46 -30.01
CA THR A 268 21.60 40.81 -30.15
C THR A 268 22.35 41.83 -29.30
N GLY A 269 22.69 41.48 -28.06
CA GLY A 269 23.50 42.36 -27.19
C GLY A 269 24.92 42.59 -27.74
N ALA A 270 25.53 41.57 -28.34
CA ALA A 270 26.84 41.70 -28.98
C ALA A 270 26.78 42.57 -30.25
N GLN A 271 25.71 42.47 -31.05
CA GLN A 271 25.51 43.33 -32.22
C GLN A 271 25.27 44.80 -31.83
N GLU A 272 24.49 45.05 -30.78
CA GLU A 272 24.31 46.41 -30.23
C GLU A 272 25.64 46.99 -29.73
N ALA A 273 26.42 46.20 -28.99
CA ALA A 273 27.75 46.60 -28.53
C ALA A 273 28.69 46.88 -29.71
N LYS A 274 28.65 46.06 -30.77
CA LYS A 274 29.43 46.26 -31.99
C LYS A 274 29.04 47.57 -32.69
N MET A 275 27.74 47.86 -32.84
CA MET A 275 27.28 49.13 -33.42
C MET A 275 27.65 50.34 -32.55
N ALA A 276 27.66 50.19 -31.22
CA ALA A 276 28.11 51.25 -30.31
C ALA A 276 29.61 51.52 -30.45
N VAL A 277 30.43 50.46 -30.60
CA VAL A 277 31.88 50.58 -30.84
C VAL A 277 32.15 51.19 -32.23
N GLU A 278 31.51 50.70 -33.29
CA GLU A 278 31.63 51.29 -34.64
C GLU A 278 31.17 52.76 -34.65
N GLY A 279 30.11 53.09 -33.90
CA GLY A 279 29.66 54.46 -33.71
C GLY A 279 30.67 55.34 -32.96
N ALA A 280 31.35 54.79 -31.95
CA ALA A 280 32.41 55.49 -31.22
C ALA A 280 33.66 55.67 -32.10
N GLU A 281 34.08 54.64 -32.84
CA GLU A 281 35.20 54.70 -33.78
C GLU A 281 34.94 55.68 -34.92
N LYS A 282 33.70 55.72 -35.45
CA LYS A 282 33.30 56.71 -36.45
C LYS A 282 33.36 58.14 -35.89
N ARG A 283 32.95 58.37 -34.64
CA ARG A 283 33.11 59.68 -33.98
C ARG A 283 34.58 60.08 -33.77
N VAL A 284 35.45 59.11 -33.47
CA VAL A 284 36.90 59.32 -33.36
C VAL A 284 37.53 59.63 -34.74
N ARG A 285 37.13 58.91 -35.80
CA ARG A 285 37.58 59.17 -37.18
C ARG A 285 37.06 60.47 -37.77
N GLU A 286 35.83 60.87 -37.44
CA GLU A 286 35.22 62.11 -37.93
C GLU A 286 35.72 63.37 -37.22
N GLY A 287 36.67 63.26 -36.29
CA GLY A 287 37.35 64.42 -35.71
C GLY A 287 36.44 65.37 -34.92
N ARG A 288 35.25 64.90 -34.50
CA ARG A 288 34.36 65.65 -33.61
C ARG A 288 34.76 65.38 -32.17
N ALA A 289 35.86 66.01 -31.76
CA ALA A 289 36.21 66.11 -30.35
C ALA A 289 35.07 66.83 -29.59
N PRO A 290 34.57 66.31 -28.45
CA PRO A 290 33.97 67.17 -27.45
C PRO A 290 35.05 68.17 -27.02
N ALA A 291 34.72 69.45 -27.05
CA ALA A 291 35.66 70.57 -27.01
C ALA A 291 36.47 70.76 -25.70
N ASP A 292 36.56 69.75 -24.84
CA ASP A 292 37.31 69.79 -23.59
C ASP A 292 37.94 68.41 -23.29
N SER A 293 39.05 68.08 -23.95
CA SER A 293 39.94 67.01 -23.46
C SER A 293 41.28 67.02 -24.20
N ASN A 294 42.21 67.86 -23.76
CA ASN A 294 43.63 67.66 -24.01
C ASN A 294 44.23 66.73 -22.92
N ARG A 295 43.48 65.69 -22.55
CA ARG A 295 43.88 64.71 -21.54
C ARG A 295 44.32 63.45 -22.29
N ALA A 296 45.63 63.23 -22.34
CA ALA A 296 46.16 61.92 -22.70
C ALA A 296 45.41 60.87 -21.87
N LEU A 297 44.88 59.84 -22.54
CA LEU A 297 44.18 58.73 -21.89
C LEU A 297 45.05 58.27 -20.71
N SER A 298 44.48 58.38 -19.51
CA SER A 298 45.22 58.00 -18.32
C SER A 298 45.57 56.50 -18.42
N PRO A 299 46.68 56.04 -17.81
CA PRO A 299 47.02 54.61 -17.80
C PRO A 299 45.86 53.70 -17.35
N ARG A 300 44.94 54.22 -16.51
CA ARG A 300 43.72 53.52 -16.08
C ARG A 300 42.67 53.35 -17.18
N GLU A 301 42.58 54.27 -18.13
CA GLU A 301 41.65 54.21 -19.26
C GLU A 301 42.20 53.32 -20.38
N MET A 302 43.52 53.30 -20.58
CA MET A 302 44.14 52.30 -21.46
C MET A 302 43.97 50.89 -20.89
N ASP A 303 44.15 50.71 -19.58
CA ASP A 303 43.88 49.45 -18.88
C ASP A 303 42.42 48.98 -19.03
N SER A 304 41.45 49.90 -19.04
CA SER A 304 40.03 49.54 -19.18
C SER A 304 39.69 49.14 -20.61
N VAL A 305 40.27 49.81 -21.61
CA VAL A 305 40.15 49.44 -23.03
C VAL A 305 40.85 48.10 -23.30
N GLU A 306 42.04 47.86 -22.76
CA GLU A 306 42.76 46.60 -22.91
C GLU A 306 42.01 45.44 -22.25
N ARG A 307 41.43 45.65 -21.05
CA ARG A 307 40.56 44.66 -20.40
C ARG A 307 39.28 44.40 -21.20
N ALA A 308 38.67 45.42 -21.79
CA ALA A 308 37.50 45.28 -22.64
C ALA A 308 37.82 44.49 -23.92
N GLN A 309 38.96 44.79 -24.56
CA GLN A 309 39.42 44.09 -25.77
C GLN A 309 39.80 42.64 -25.47
N LYS A 310 40.43 42.38 -24.32
CA LYS A 310 40.76 41.02 -23.85
C LYS A 310 39.50 40.20 -23.54
N ARG A 311 38.47 40.82 -22.94
CA ARG A 311 37.16 40.18 -22.72
C ARG A 311 36.43 39.90 -24.03
N ALA A 312 36.45 40.83 -24.98
CA ALA A 312 35.83 40.63 -26.29
C ALA A 312 36.48 39.46 -27.06
N ARG A 313 37.82 39.35 -27.03
CA ARG A 313 38.54 38.21 -27.62
C ARG A 313 38.21 36.88 -26.93
N ALA A 314 38.14 36.88 -25.60
CA ALA A 314 37.77 35.68 -24.84
C ALA A 314 36.36 35.19 -25.19
N MET A 315 35.40 36.11 -25.33
CA MET A 315 34.02 35.77 -25.74
C MET A 315 33.95 35.25 -27.18
N GLN A 316 34.82 35.75 -28.10
CA GLN A 316 34.89 35.21 -29.46
C GLN A 316 35.42 33.77 -29.47
N THR A 317 36.48 33.47 -28.72
CA THR A 317 36.99 32.11 -28.59
C THR A 317 35.98 31.16 -27.95
N GLU A 318 35.27 31.60 -26.91
CA GLU A 318 34.21 30.78 -26.28
C GLU A 318 33.04 30.52 -27.23
N ALA A 319 32.68 31.48 -28.08
CA ALA A 319 31.64 31.31 -29.10
C ALA A 319 32.06 30.32 -30.20
N GLU A 320 33.32 30.39 -30.66
CA GLU A 320 33.86 29.45 -31.65
C GLU A 320 33.91 28.01 -31.10
N GLU A 321 34.40 27.81 -29.87
CA GLU A 321 34.40 26.50 -29.21
C GLU A 321 32.98 25.94 -29.01
N ALA A 322 32.01 26.79 -28.65
CA ALA A 322 30.62 26.37 -28.52
C ALA A 322 30.00 25.93 -29.85
N THR A 323 30.37 26.58 -30.96
CA THR A 323 29.91 26.16 -32.30
C THR A 323 30.54 24.84 -32.74
N GLU A 324 31.83 24.62 -32.47
CA GLU A 324 32.52 23.37 -32.77
C GLU A 324 31.93 22.19 -31.97
N ALA A 325 31.64 22.41 -30.68
CA ALA A 325 31.00 21.42 -29.84
C ALA A 325 29.57 21.06 -30.31
N ALA A 326 28.82 22.04 -30.82
CA ALA A 326 27.49 21.81 -31.39
C ALA A 326 27.55 20.98 -32.69
N GLU A 327 28.51 21.25 -33.58
CA GLU A 327 28.72 20.48 -34.80
C GLU A 327 29.18 19.04 -34.50
N ALA A 328 30.08 18.85 -33.53
CA ALA A 328 30.53 17.53 -33.10
C ALA A 328 29.37 16.69 -32.52
N SER A 329 28.47 17.32 -31.75
CA SER A 329 27.29 16.66 -31.19
C SER A 329 26.30 16.23 -32.28
N MET A 330 26.10 17.06 -33.31
CA MET A 330 25.26 16.71 -34.46
C MET A 330 25.84 15.57 -35.29
N ARG A 331 27.15 15.53 -35.55
CA ARG A 331 27.80 14.41 -36.25
C ARG A 331 27.75 13.09 -35.48
N SER A 332 27.64 13.13 -34.15
CA SER A 332 27.51 11.92 -33.32
C SER A 332 26.08 11.35 -33.25
N ALA A 333 25.09 12.10 -33.76
CA ALA A 333 23.68 11.74 -33.69
C ALA A 333 23.12 11.17 -35.01
N GLU A 334 23.90 11.18 -36.09
CA GLU A 334 23.64 10.49 -37.38
C GLU A 334 24.19 9.05 -37.37
#